data_AF-A0A256SN95-F1
#
_entry.id   AF-A0A256SN95-F1
#
_cell.length_a   1.000
_cell.length_b   1.000
_cell.length_c   1.000
_cell.angle_alpha   90.00
_cell.angle_beta   90.00
_cell.angle_gamma   90.00
#
_symmetry.space_group_name_H-M   'P 1'
#
loop_
_entity.id
_entity.type
_entity.pdbx_description
1 polymer ?
#
loop_
_entity_poly.entity_id
_entity_poly.type
_entity_poly.pdbx_seq_one_letter_code
_entity_poly.pdbx_strand_id
1 'polypeptide(L)' 'MTTIYVHDNNQSQNITCSDGSQGVLRVSKLNNAMRYSFKFYSHAHLGFWLDKHQFYDGKSLIVKGVLENERLEIKFVN' A
#
# COMPACT_ATOMS: atom_id res chain seq x y z
N MET A 1 3.19 -11.00 8.90
CA MET A 1 2.80 -10.50 7.56
C MET A 1 1.60 -9.63 7.78
N THR A 2 1.65 -8.38 7.31
CA THR A 2 0.57 -7.41 7.51
C THR A 2 -0.23 -7.24 6.23
N THR A 3 -1.55 -7.36 6.30
CA THR A 3 -2.46 -7.14 5.16
C THR A 3 -2.96 -5.70 5.19
N ILE A 4 -2.88 -5.02 4.05
CA ILE A 4 -3.37 -3.66 3.82
C ILE A 4 -4.73 -3.76 3.14
N TYR A 5 -5.76 -3.18 3.73
CA TYR A 5 -7.11 -3.15 3.17
C TYR A 5 -7.32 -1.89 2.34
N VAL A 6 -7.76 -2.06 1.09
CA VAL A 6 -7.88 -0.98 0.09
C VAL A 6 -9.14 -1.14 -0.74
N HIS A 7 -9.88 -0.06 -0.99
CA HIS A 7 -10.95 -0.03 -2.00
C HIS A 7 -10.35 0.17 -3.41
N ASP A 8 -10.65 -0.70 -4.37
CA ASP A 8 -10.18 -0.58 -5.76
C ASP A 8 -11.03 0.39 -6.59
N ASN A 9 -10.95 1.68 -6.24
CA ASN A 9 -11.74 2.74 -6.86
C ASN A 9 -10.87 3.81 -7.57
N ASN A 10 -9.56 3.60 -7.66
CA ASN A 10 -8.59 4.56 -8.19
C ASN A 10 -8.60 5.93 -7.49
N GLN A 11 -9.02 5.99 -6.22
CA GLN A 11 -9.03 7.21 -5.43
C GLN A 11 -8.07 7.12 -4.25
N SER A 12 -7.54 8.28 -3.85
CA SER A 12 -6.76 8.37 -2.62
C SER A 12 -7.68 8.10 -1.42
N GLN A 13 -7.21 7.35 -0.44
CA GLN A 13 -8.02 6.86 0.66
C GLN A 13 -7.16 6.59 1.90
N ASN A 14 -7.80 6.63 3.07
CA ASN A 14 -7.20 6.06 4.27
C ASN A 14 -7.22 4.53 4.14
N ILE A 15 -6.19 3.88 4.67
CA ILE A 15 -6.07 2.43 4.69
C ILE A 15 -5.93 1.96 6.14
N THR A 16 -6.48 0.79 6.41
CA THR A 16 -6.29 0.07 7.67
C THR A 16 -5.50 -1.20 7.40
N CYS A 17 -4.77 -1.67 8.41
CA CYS A 17 -3.96 -2.87 8.30
C CYS A 17 -4.41 -3.93 9.31
N SER A 18 -4.13 -5.21 9.02
CA SER A 18 -4.50 -6.34 9.87
C SER A 18 -3.83 -6.34 11.26
N ASP A 19 -2.73 -5.61 11.41
CA ASP A 19 -2.02 -5.41 12.69
C ASP A 19 -2.60 -4.22 13.50
N GLY A 20 -3.69 -3.61 13.03
CA GLY A 20 -4.34 -2.46 13.65
C GLY A 20 -3.75 -1.12 13.25
N SER A 21 -2.68 -1.09 12.45
CA SER A 21 -2.09 0.16 11.97
C SER A 21 -2.96 0.87 10.94
N GLN A 22 -2.62 2.13 10.68
CA GLN A 22 -3.30 2.97 9.69
C GLN A 22 -2.29 3.68 8.78
N GLY A 23 -2.77 4.07 7.62
CA GLY A 23 -2.00 4.81 6.63
C GLY A 23 -2.88 5.50 5.60
N VAL A 24 -2.24 5.93 4.51
CA VAL A 24 -2.89 6.56 3.37
C VAL A 24 -2.36 5.94 2.09
N LEU A 25 -3.28 5.59 1.19
CA LEU A 25 -3.01 5.38 -0.22
C LEU A 25 -3.26 6.68 -0.97
N ARG A 26 -2.24 7.19 -1.66
CA ARG A 26 -2.37 8.31 -2.62
C ARG A 26 -2.31 7.79 -4.04
N VAL A 27 -3.32 8.12 -4.83
CA VAL A 27 -3.37 7.82 -6.26
C VAL A 27 -3.00 9.07 -7.05
N SER A 28 -2.00 8.97 -7.91
CA SER A 28 -1.58 10.05 -8.81
C SER A 28 -1.41 9.55 -10.24
N LYS A 29 -1.41 10.48 -11.20
CA LYS A 29 -1.08 10.20 -12.60
C LYS A 29 0.28 10.83 -12.91
N LEU A 30 1.22 10.02 -13.40
CA LEU A 30 2.52 10.47 -13.91
C LEU A 30 2.65 9.96 -15.35
N ASN A 31 2.80 10.87 -16.32
CA ASN A 31 2.93 10.52 -17.74
C ASN A 31 1.83 9.55 -18.25
N ASN A 32 0.57 9.83 -17.94
CA ASN A 32 -0.60 8.97 -18.21
C ASN A 32 -0.61 7.59 -17.53
N ALA A 33 0.35 7.26 -16.67
CA ALA A 33 0.34 6.04 -15.85
C ALA A 33 -0.16 6.34 -14.43
N MET A 34 -1.00 5.45 -13.88
CA MET A 34 -1.45 5.52 -12.49
C MET A 34 -0.38 4.98 -11.54
N ARG A 35 -0.14 5.73 -10.46
CA ARG A 35 0.75 5.35 -9.35
C ARG A 35 -0.01 5.34 -8.02
N TYR A 36 0.23 4.29 -7.25
CA TYR A 36 -0.40 4.00 -5.95
C TYR A 36 0.66 4.09 -4.86
N SER A 37 0.72 5.21 -4.15
CA SER A 37 1.74 5.49 -3.13
C SER A 37 1.19 5.25 -1.73
N PHE A 38 1.81 4.34 -1.00
CA PHE A 38 1.43 3.94 0.35
C PHE A 38 2.34 4.61 1.37
N LYS A 39 1.73 5.21 2.41
CA LYS A 39 2.42 5.73 3.59
C LYS A 39 1.72 5.23 4.85
N PHE A 40 2.49 4.82 5.83
CA PHE A 40 2.02 4.29 7.11
C PHE A 40 2.44 5.21 8.25
N TYR A 41 1.63 5.29 9.30
CA TYR A 41 1.91 6.16 10.44
C TYR A 41 2.79 5.51 11.51
N SER A 42 2.80 4.18 11.58
CA SER A 42 3.48 3.42 12.64
C SER A 42 4.46 2.35 12.14
N HIS A 43 4.67 2.22 10.83
CA HIS A 43 5.61 1.25 10.29
C HIS A 43 7.02 1.82 10.19
N ALA A 44 8.03 0.98 10.42
CA ALA A 44 9.44 1.36 10.38
C ALA A 44 10.03 1.38 8.95
N HIS A 45 9.32 1.97 7.98
CA HIS A 45 9.78 2.16 6.60
C HIS A 45 9.17 3.44 5.97
N LEU A 46 9.77 3.95 4.90
CA LEU A 46 9.39 5.24 4.27
C LEU A 46 8.10 5.17 3.42
N GLY A 47 7.35 4.08 3.49
CA GLY A 47 6.30 3.74 2.52
C GLY A 47 6.85 3.10 1.24
N PHE A 48 5.99 2.93 0.24
CA PHE A 48 6.33 2.39 -1.08
C PHE A 48 5.33 2.86 -2.13
N TRP A 49 5.59 2.58 -3.41
CA TRP A 49 4.62 2.84 -4.47
C TRP A 49 4.55 1.67 -5.45
N LEU A 50 3.41 1.55 -6.12
CA LEU A 50 3.14 0.56 -7.16
C LEU A 50 2.62 1.25 -8.41
N ASP A 51 2.98 0.74 -9.57
CA ASP A 51 2.31 1.08 -10.83
C ASP A 51 1.04 0.22 -11.00
N LYS A 52 0.15 0.61 -11.91
CA LYS A 52 -1.12 -0.09 -12.18
C LYS A 52 -0.98 -1.60 -12.38
N HIS A 53 0.02 -2.08 -13.12
CA HIS A 53 0.22 -3.50 -13.36
C HIS A 53 0.66 -4.27 -12.10
N GLN A 54 1.14 -3.56 -11.08
CA GLN A 54 1.53 -4.10 -9.80
C GLN A 54 0.44 -3.90 -8.74
N PHE A 55 -0.66 -3.19 -9.00
CA PHE A 55 -1.70 -2.96 -8.00
C PHE A 55 -2.88 -3.89 -8.27
N TYR A 56 -2.90 -5.05 -7.60
CA TYR A 56 -3.93 -6.08 -7.74
C TYR A 56 -4.19 -6.80 -6.40
N ASP A 57 -5.41 -7.33 -6.24
CA ASP A 57 -5.82 -8.06 -5.04
C ASP A 57 -4.92 -9.29 -4.78
N GLY A 58 -4.52 -9.49 -3.54
CA GLY A 58 -3.63 -10.58 -3.11
C GLY A 58 -2.14 -10.35 -3.41
N LYS A 59 -1.74 -9.15 -3.84
CA LYS A 59 -0.32 -8.86 -4.04
C LYS A 59 0.45 -8.94 -2.73
N SER A 60 1.38 -9.88 -2.65
CA SER A 60 2.44 -9.90 -1.64
C SER A 60 3.67 -9.12 -2.10
N LEU A 61 4.31 -8.39 -1.18
CA LEU A 61 5.58 -7.71 -1.41
C LEU A 61 6.44 -7.63 -0.14
N ILE A 62 7.73 -7.38 -0.32
CA ILE A 62 8.68 -7.11 0.76
C ILE A 62 9.12 -5.65 0.62
N VAL A 63 8.94 -4.88 1.69
CA VAL A 63 9.37 -3.48 1.78
C VAL A 63 10.59 -3.39 2.70
N LYS A 64 11.61 -2.67 2.24
CA LYS A 64 12.82 -2.45 3.05
C LYS A 64 12.50 -1.52 4.21
N GLY A 65 12.62 -2.02 5.44
CA GLY A 65 12.52 -1.20 6.65
C GLY A 65 13.87 -0.69 7.13
N VAL A 66 13.80 0.11 8.20
CA VAL A 66 14.97 0.71 8.87
C VAL A 66 15.75 -0.35 9.65
N LEU A 67 15.04 -1.25 10.34
CA LEU A 67 15.64 -2.33 11.14
C LEU A 67 15.58 -3.67 10.40
N GLU A 68 14.41 -4.03 9.90
CA GLU A 68 14.16 -5.27 9.17
C GLU A 68 13.23 -5.06 7.99
N ASN A 69 13.24 -6.01 7.05
CA ASN A 69 12.31 -6.00 5.93
C ASN A 69 10.91 -6.40 6.39
N GLU A 70 9.90 -5.71 5.89
CA GLU A 70 8.51 -6.00 6.21
C GLU A 70 7.83 -6.73 5.05
N ARG A 71 7.09 -7.80 5.36
CA ARG A 71 6.26 -8.51 4.38
C ARG A 71 4.81 -8.03 4.47
N LEU A 72 4.31 -7.50 3.35
CA LEU A 72 2.97 -6.92 3.21
C LEU A 72 2.15 -7.68 2.17
N GLU A 73 0.83 -7.67 2.33
CA GLU A 73 -0.14 -8.11 1.33
C GLU A 73 -1.18 -7.01 1.08
N ILE A 74 -1.61 -6.82 -0.17
CA ILE A 74 -2.72 -5.91 -0.52
C ILE A 74 -3.99 -6.74 -0.67
N LYS A 75 -5.05 -6.36 0.04
CA LYS A 75 -6.39 -6.96 -0.09
C LYS A 75 -7.40 -5.90 -0.50
N PHE A 76 -8.14 -6.16 -1.57
CA PHE A 76 -9.23 -5.30 -1.99
C PHE A 76 -10.47 -5.54 -1.13
N VAL A 77 -11.10 -4.44 -0.71
CA VAL A 77 -12.35 -4.43 0.07
C VAL A 77 -13.42 -3.65 -0.68
N ASN A 78 -14.69 -4.06 -0.48
CA ASN A 78 -15.85 -3.42 -1.09
C ASN A 78 -16.19 -2.11 -0.39
#